data_AF-A0A935LD98-F1
#
_entry.id   AF-A0A935LD98-F1
#
_cell.length_a   1.000
_cell.length_b   1.000
_cell.length_c   1.000
_cell.angle_alpha   90.00
_cell.angle_beta   90.00
_cell.angle_gamma   90.00
#
_symmetry.space_group_name_H-M   'P 1'
#
loop_
_entity.id
_entity.type
_entity.pdbx_description
1 polymer ?
#
loop_
_entity_poly.entity_id
_entity_poly.type
_entity_poly.pdbx_seq_one_letter_code
_entity_poly.pdbx_strand_id
1 'polypeptide(L)'
;MKTIFQNADHIAATAQLAQMQQAHADALVEESQLLAQLSDQPESKPSALDRAKAMLGGTPAPRQDRDGQCARLATCRENLALLGEAIGEQRAIMAGLVQAQSAIVNSEAKQAHIKAAQGITTALAGLRDAMATEQRLRAEIEAAGYQCTLEPMVRPELNFDDPQATVSRFARDVATFLMVNELAAAKSVNVRLLCTVNLFSDQA
;
A
#
# COMPACT_ATOMS: atom_id res chain seq x y z
N MET A 1 15.40 -3.75 6.70
CA MET A 1 14.12 -4.10 6.04
C MET A 1 14.44 -4.37 4.58
N LYS A 2 14.19 -5.59 4.07
CA LYS A 2 14.40 -5.87 2.65
C LYS A 2 13.34 -5.12 1.84
N THR A 3 13.73 -4.48 0.75
CA THR A 3 12.78 -3.77 -0.11
C THR A 3 12.02 -4.77 -0.99
N ILE A 4 10.81 -4.43 -1.42
CA ILE A 4 10.04 -5.30 -2.32
C ILE A 4 10.78 -5.58 -3.63
N PHE A 5 11.62 -4.64 -4.07
CA PHE A 5 12.48 -4.77 -5.23
C PHE A 5 13.63 -5.78 -5.07
N GLN A 6 13.82 -6.32 -3.86
CA GLN A 6 14.78 -7.40 -3.59
C GLN A 6 14.10 -8.78 -3.50
N ASN A 7 12.76 -8.83 -3.57
CA ASN A 7 12.02 -10.10 -3.57
C ASN A 7 12.10 -10.74 -4.96
N ALA A 8 12.63 -11.96 -5.03
CA ALA A 8 12.84 -12.69 -6.29
C ALA A 8 11.55 -12.91 -7.08
N ASP A 9 10.44 -13.21 -6.41
CA ASP A 9 9.14 -13.43 -7.04
C ASP A 9 8.59 -12.13 -7.63
N HIS A 10 8.75 -11.01 -6.91
CA HIS A 10 8.37 -9.69 -7.43
C HIS A 10 9.23 -9.27 -8.63
N ILE A 11 10.54 -9.52 -8.59
CA ILE A 11 11.45 -9.25 -9.72
C ILE A 11 11.04 -10.09 -10.94
N ALA A 12 10.82 -11.39 -10.75
CA ALA A 12 10.39 -12.29 -11.81
C ALA A 12 9.03 -11.86 -12.40
N ALA A 13 8.07 -11.51 -11.54
CA ALA A 13 6.75 -11.06 -11.97
C ALA A 13 6.81 -9.74 -12.75
N THR A 14 7.69 -8.82 -12.34
CA THR A 14 7.93 -7.55 -13.05
C THR A 14 8.56 -7.78 -14.42
N ALA A 15 9.54 -8.69 -14.50
CA ALA A 15 10.17 -9.05 -15.77
C ALA A 15 9.18 -9.70 -16.76
N GLN A 16 8.34 -10.61 -16.28
CA GLN A 16 7.27 -11.22 -17.07
C GLN A 16 6.26 -10.18 -17.57
N LEU A 17 5.84 -9.25 -16.70
CA LEU A 17 4.94 -8.17 -17.10
C LEU A 17 5.56 -7.31 -18.21
N ALA A 18 6.84 -6.96 -18.09
CA ALA A 18 7.55 -6.19 -19.11
C ALA A 18 7.63 -6.95 -20.45
N GLN A 19 7.90 -8.25 -20.41
CA GLN A 19 7.91 -9.09 -21.62
C GLN A 19 6.53 -9.14 -22.30
N MET A 20 5.45 -9.33 -21.52
CA MET A 20 4.10 -9.34 -22.08
C MET A 20 3.67 -7.98 -22.64
N GLN A 21 4.05 -6.89 -21.98
CA GLN A 21 3.80 -5.53 -22.48
C GLN A 21 4.53 -5.25 -23.78
N GLN A 22 5.78 -5.71 -23.91
CA GLN A 22 6.52 -5.60 -25.16
C GLN A 22 5.87 -6.43 -26.27
N ALA A 23 5.52 -7.70 -25.99
CA ALA A 23 4.85 -8.56 -26.97
C ALA A 23 3.50 -7.98 -27.42
N HIS A 24 2.74 -7.36 -26.51
CA HIS A 24 1.49 -6.67 -26.85
C HIS A 24 1.74 -5.44 -27.73
N ALA A 25 2.77 -4.64 -27.45
CA ALA A 25 3.14 -3.50 -28.29
C ALA A 25 3.56 -3.94 -29.69
N ASP A 26 4.34 -5.02 -29.81
CA ASP A 26 4.78 -5.58 -31.08
C ASP A 26 3.58 -6.12 -31.89
N ALA A 27 2.62 -6.78 -31.23
CA ALA A 27 1.40 -7.27 -31.87
C ALA A 27 0.47 -6.15 -32.38
N LEU A 28 0.40 -5.01 -31.67
CA LEU A 28 -0.32 -3.82 -32.17
C LEU A 28 0.31 -3.26 -33.45
N VAL A 29 1.65 -3.29 -33.53
CA VAL A 29 2.36 -2.88 -34.74
C VAL A 29 2.05 -3.85 -35.88
N GLU A 30 2.07 -5.16 -35.64
CA GLU A 30 1.70 -6.16 -36.66
C GLU A 30 0.25 -5.98 -37.15
N GLU A 31 -0.72 -5.75 -36.25
CA GLU A 31 -2.11 -5.47 -36.64
C GLU A 31 -2.20 -4.24 -37.57
N SER A 32 -1.51 -3.15 -37.22
CA SER A 32 -1.52 -1.93 -38.03
C SER A 32 -0.92 -2.15 -39.43
N GLN A 33 0.12 -2.98 -39.54
CA GLN A 33 0.74 -3.32 -40.82
C GLN A 33 -0.18 -4.20 -41.68
N LEU A 34 -0.86 -5.18 -41.07
CA LEU A 34 -1.82 -6.04 -41.77
C LEU A 34 -3.01 -5.23 -42.28
N LEU A 35 -3.51 -4.27 -41.50
CA LEU A 35 -4.57 -3.35 -41.92
C LEU A 35 -4.13 -2.47 -43.09
N ALA A 36 -2.92 -1.91 -43.05
CA ALA A 36 -2.38 -1.11 -44.15
C ALA A 36 -2.22 -1.94 -45.45
N GLN A 37 -1.74 -3.18 -45.34
CA GLN A 37 -1.62 -4.09 -46.48
C GLN A 37 -2.97 -4.46 -47.09
N LEU A 38 -4.02 -4.55 -46.27
CA LEU A 38 -5.39 -4.79 -46.74
C LEU A 38 -6.03 -3.55 -47.37
N SER A 39 -5.70 -2.34 -46.91
CA SER A 39 -6.21 -1.09 -47.50
C SER A 39 -5.56 -0.75 -48.83
N ASP A 40 -4.28 -1.10 -49.02
CA ASP A 40 -3.55 -0.85 -50.27
C ASP A 40 -3.91 -1.84 -51.40
N GLN A 41 -4.77 -2.83 -51.13
CA GLN A 41 -5.22 -3.79 -52.14
C GLN A 41 -6.39 -3.25 -52.97
N PRO A 42 -6.30 -3.30 -54.31
CA PRO A 42 -7.40 -2.89 -55.18
C PRO A 42 -8.63 -3.79 -54.96
N GLU A 43 -9.80 -3.20 -54.76
CA GLU A 43 -11.08 -3.90 -54.49
C GLU A 43 -11.53 -4.81 -55.64
N SER A 44 -11.04 -4.55 -56.86
CA SER A 44 -11.36 -5.31 -58.06
C SER A 44 -10.36 -6.43 -58.28
N LYS A 45 -10.83 -7.69 -58.26
CA LYS A 45 -10.09 -8.80 -58.90
C LYS A 45 -9.70 -8.35 -60.33
N PRO A 46 -8.43 -8.45 -60.74
CA PRO A 46 -8.07 -8.14 -62.12
C PRO A 46 -8.93 -9.02 -63.06
N SER A 47 -9.48 -8.39 -64.10
CA SER A 47 -10.38 -9.10 -65.02
C SER A 47 -9.68 -10.34 -65.59
N ALA A 48 -10.44 -11.35 -66.00
CA ALA A 48 -9.85 -12.54 -66.62
C ALA A 48 -8.98 -12.18 -67.85
N LEU A 49 -9.33 -11.08 -68.54
CA LEU A 49 -8.58 -10.52 -69.66
C LEU A 49 -7.23 -9.93 -69.23
N ASP A 50 -7.18 -9.19 -68.13
CA ASP A 50 -5.93 -8.57 -67.63
C ASP A 50 -4.96 -9.62 -67.11
N ARG A 51 -5.49 -10.68 -66.47
CA ARG A 51 -4.70 -11.85 -66.07
C ARG A 51 -4.14 -12.61 -67.27
N ALA A 52 -4.94 -12.80 -68.33
CA ALA A 52 -4.49 -13.43 -69.56
C ALA A 52 -3.40 -12.60 -70.28
N LYS A 53 -3.54 -11.27 -70.32
CA LYS A 53 -2.53 -10.36 -70.88
C LYS A 53 -1.21 -10.38 -70.11
N ALA A 54 -1.25 -10.42 -68.77
CA ALA A 54 -0.04 -10.51 -67.94
C ALA A 54 0.69 -11.85 -68.11
N MET A 55 -0.06 -12.96 -68.21
CA MET A 55 0.51 -14.28 -68.48
C MET A 55 1.16 -14.37 -69.87
N LEU A 56 0.56 -13.75 -70.89
CA LEU A 56 1.15 -13.62 -72.22
C LEU A 56 2.39 -12.72 -72.25
N GLY A 57 2.46 -11.72 -71.37
CA GLY A 57 3.61 -10.82 -71.18
C GLY A 57 4.74 -11.36 -70.30
N GLY A 58 4.66 -12.62 -69.85
CA GLY A 58 5.71 -13.29 -69.06
C GLY A 58 5.80 -12.85 -67.60
N THR A 59 4.86 -12.03 -67.11
CA THR A 59 4.84 -11.58 -65.70
C THR A 59 3.94 -12.52 -64.88
N PRO A 60 4.45 -13.17 -63.81
CA PRO A 60 3.61 -14.00 -62.96
C PRO A 60 2.45 -13.18 -62.40
N ALA A 61 1.21 -13.66 -62.58
CA ALA A 61 0.04 -12.97 -62.07
C ALA A 61 0.15 -12.83 -60.53
N PRO A 62 -0.02 -11.61 -59.96
CA PRO A 62 0.03 -11.42 -58.51
C PRO A 62 -1.08 -12.25 -57.86
N ARG A 63 -0.69 -13.24 -57.04
CA ARG A 63 -1.63 -13.97 -56.19
C ARG A 63 -1.95 -13.10 -54.99
N GLN A 64 -3.07 -12.39 -55.03
CA GLN A 64 -3.59 -11.66 -53.88
C GLN A 64 -4.20 -12.68 -52.90
N ASP A 65 -3.49 -12.96 -51.81
CA ASP A 65 -3.96 -13.84 -50.72
C ASP A 65 -4.68 -13.02 -49.64
N ARG A 66 -5.75 -12.33 -50.05
CA ARG A 66 -6.56 -11.49 -49.16
C ARG A 66 -7.21 -12.32 -48.05
N ASP A 67 -7.68 -13.53 -48.38
CA ASP A 67 -8.31 -14.43 -47.42
C ASP A 67 -7.29 -14.89 -46.35
N GLY A 68 -6.05 -15.20 -46.75
CA GLY A 68 -4.95 -15.51 -45.82
C GLY A 68 -4.56 -14.32 -44.94
N GLN A 69 -4.56 -13.09 -45.47
CA GLN A 69 -4.30 -11.88 -44.67
C GLN A 69 -5.43 -11.57 -43.67
N CYS A 70 -6.69 -11.73 -44.07
CA CYS A 70 -7.83 -11.61 -43.17
C CYS A 70 -7.78 -12.64 -42.04
N ALA A 71 -7.41 -13.90 -42.34
CA ALA A 71 -7.23 -14.93 -41.32
C ALA A 71 -6.10 -14.57 -40.35
N ARG A 72 -4.94 -14.11 -40.86
CA ARG A 72 -3.83 -13.65 -40.02
C ARG A 72 -4.21 -12.48 -39.11
N LEU A 73 -4.99 -11.53 -39.62
CA LEU A 73 -5.49 -10.40 -38.82
C LEU A 73 -6.46 -10.84 -37.73
N ALA A 74 -7.34 -11.81 -38.01
CA ALA A 74 -8.21 -12.40 -37.00
C ALA A 74 -7.39 -13.06 -35.88
N THR A 75 -6.40 -13.89 -36.22
CA THR A 75 -5.49 -14.51 -35.26
C THR A 75 -4.67 -13.47 -34.48
N CYS A 76 -4.21 -12.40 -35.13
CA CYS A 76 -3.48 -11.32 -34.46
C CYS A 76 -4.34 -10.63 -33.39
N ARG A 77 -5.62 -10.36 -33.68
CA ARG A 77 -6.58 -9.77 -32.74
C ARG A 77 -6.91 -10.70 -31.57
N GLU A 78 -7.07 -12.00 -31.84
CA GLU A 78 -7.26 -13.01 -30.80
C GLU A 78 -6.04 -13.05 -29.86
N ASN A 79 -4.82 -13.02 -30.42
CA ASN A 79 -3.59 -12.96 -29.63
C ASN A 79 -3.47 -11.68 -28.81
N LEU A 80 -3.87 -10.52 -29.35
CA LEU A 80 -3.92 -9.26 -28.61
C LEU A 80 -4.88 -9.32 -27.43
N ALA A 81 -6.08 -9.89 -27.63
CA ALA A 81 -7.04 -10.07 -26.55
C ALA A 81 -6.48 -10.96 -25.43
N LEU A 82 -5.87 -12.10 -25.79
CA LEU A 82 -5.22 -13.01 -24.84
C LEU A 82 -4.07 -12.35 -24.08
N LEU A 83 -3.22 -11.57 -24.77
CA LEU A 83 -2.13 -10.82 -24.13
C LEU A 83 -2.67 -9.74 -23.18
N GLY A 84 -3.77 -9.07 -23.54
CA GLY A 84 -4.45 -8.11 -22.68
C GLY A 84 -4.96 -8.74 -21.38
N GLU A 85 -5.59 -9.92 -21.49
CA GLU A 85 -6.05 -10.72 -20.34
C GLU A 85 -4.87 -11.15 -19.45
N ALA A 86 -3.82 -11.74 -20.04
CA ALA A 86 -2.63 -12.17 -19.32
C ALA A 86 -1.90 -11.02 -18.60
N ILE A 87 -1.83 -9.82 -19.21
CA ILE A 87 -1.30 -8.61 -18.56
C ILE A 87 -2.16 -8.22 -17.34
N GLY A 88 -3.48 -8.34 -17.45
CA GLY A 88 -4.41 -8.11 -16.35
C GLY A 88 -4.19 -9.07 -15.19
N GLU A 89 -4.12 -10.36 -15.48
CA GLU A 89 -3.83 -11.41 -14.49
C GLU A 89 -2.49 -11.19 -13.80
N GLN A 90 -1.43 -10.88 -14.56
CA GLN A 90 -0.10 -10.64 -14.01
C GLN A 90 -0.07 -9.44 -13.07
N ARG A 91 -0.79 -8.35 -13.41
CA ARG A 91 -0.93 -7.20 -12.51
C ARG A 91 -1.64 -7.57 -11.21
N ALA A 92 -2.64 -8.43 -11.26
CA ALA A 92 -3.32 -8.94 -10.07
C ALA A 92 -2.39 -9.80 -9.20
N ILE A 93 -1.58 -10.67 -9.81
CA ILE A 93 -0.56 -11.47 -9.12
C ILE A 93 0.45 -10.54 -8.41
N MET A 94 0.96 -9.52 -9.11
CA MET A 94 1.88 -8.55 -8.52
C MET A 94 1.26 -7.80 -7.33
N ALA A 95 0.01 -7.36 -7.44
CA ALA A 95 -0.70 -6.72 -6.33
C ALA A 95 -0.84 -7.66 -5.12
N GLY A 96 -1.14 -8.94 -5.35
CA GLY A 96 -1.18 -9.97 -4.30
C GLY A 96 0.18 -10.16 -3.61
N LEU A 97 1.27 -10.21 -4.38
CA LEU A 97 2.64 -10.30 -3.83
C LEU A 97 2.99 -9.08 -2.98
N VAL A 98 2.66 -7.86 -3.45
CA VAL A 98 2.86 -6.62 -2.70
C VAL A 98 2.08 -6.68 -1.38
N GLN A 99 0.80 -7.05 -1.42
CA GLN A 99 -0.04 -7.13 -0.23
C GLN A 99 0.49 -8.14 0.79
N ALA A 100 0.89 -9.34 0.34
CA ALA A 100 1.46 -10.37 1.19
C ALA A 100 2.77 -9.91 1.84
N GLN A 101 3.68 -9.32 1.06
CA GLN A 101 4.95 -8.79 1.56
C GLN A 101 4.73 -7.63 2.54
N SER A 102 3.81 -6.72 2.25
CA SER A 102 3.43 -5.62 3.15
C SER A 102 2.87 -6.14 4.47
N ALA A 103 2.05 -7.19 4.45
CA ALA A 103 1.53 -7.81 5.66
C ALA A 103 2.66 -8.35 6.56
N ILE A 104 3.65 -9.04 5.97
CA ILE A 104 4.82 -9.55 6.69
C ILE A 104 5.61 -8.39 7.30
N VAL A 105 5.99 -7.41 6.49
CA VAL A 105 6.80 -6.25 6.92
C VAL A 105 6.09 -5.45 8.02
N ASN A 106 4.78 -5.24 7.88
CA ASN A 106 3.98 -4.55 8.90
C ASN A 106 3.91 -5.35 10.21
N SER A 107 3.80 -6.68 10.12
CA SER A 107 3.78 -7.54 11.32
C SER A 107 5.11 -7.51 12.08
N GLU A 108 6.23 -7.50 11.36
CA GLU A 108 7.58 -7.35 11.93
C GLU A 108 7.78 -5.97 12.56
N ALA A 109 7.36 -4.91 11.85
CA ALA A 109 7.48 -3.53 12.34
C ALA A 109 6.59 -3.26 13.56
N LYS A 110 5.43 -3.94 13.67
CA LYS A 110 4.48 -3.74 14.77
C LYS A 110 5.13 -3.94 16.14
N GLN A 111 5.97 -4.97 16.30
CA GLN A 111 6.63 -5.23 17.58
C GLN A 111 7.60 -4.11 17.97
N ALA A 112 8.39 -3.62 17.01
CA ALA A 112 9.30 -2.50 17.24
C ALA A 112 8.55 -1.21 17.61
N HIS A 113 7.41 -0.96 16.94
CA HIS A 113 6.56 0.19 17.22
C HIS A 113 5.93 0.14 18.63
N ILE A 114 5.43 -1.03 19.05
CA ILE A 114 4.93 -1.23 20.42
C ILE A 114 6.04 -0.97 21.44
N LYS A 115 7.25 -1.49 21.22
CA LYS A 115 8.40 -1.27 22.10
C LYS A 115 8.78 0.21 22.19
N ALA A 116 8.72 0.94 21.08
CA ALA A 116 8.95 2.39 21.07
C ALA A 116 7.90 3.14 21.90
N ALA A 117 6.61 2.79 21.76
CA ALA A 117 5.53 3.37 22.56
C ALA A 117 5.67 3.07 24.07
N GLN A 118 6.13 1.87 24.44
CA GLN A 118 6.48 1.53 25.82
C GLN A 118 7.63 2.43 26.33
N GLY A 119 8.67 2.63 25.52
CA GLY A 119 9.79 3.53 25.85
C GLY A 119 9.35 4.99 26.04
N ILE A 120 8.42 5.48 25.21
CA ILE A 120 7.81 6.81 25.40
C ILE A 120 7.11 6.89 26.75
N THR A 121 6.33 5.86 27.12
CA THR A 121 5.63 5.83 28.41
C THR A 121 6.60 5.88 29.59
N THR A 122 7.69 5.11 29.54
CA THR A 122 8.75 5.14 30.56
C THR A 122 9.42 6.51 30.64
N ALA A 123 9.71 7.14 29.50
CA ALA A 123 10.32 8.46 29.47
C ALA A 123 9.40 9.55 30.05
N LEU A 124 8.09 9.49 29.76
CA LEU A 124 7.11 10.42 30.31
C LEU A 124 6.95 10.25 31.82
N ALA A 125 6.98 9.02 32.33
CA ALA A 125 6.97 8.75 33.77
C ALA A 125 8.23 9.33 34.45
N GLY A 126 9.42 9.10 33.87
CA GLY A 126 10.66 9.67 34.38
C GLY A 126 10.69 11.20 34.35
N LEU A 127 10.14 11.83 33.30
CA LEU A 127 10.02 13.29 33.21
C LEU A 127 9.11 13.84 34.31
N ARG A 128 7.95 13.19 34.55
CA ARG A 128 7.03 13.57 35.63
C ARG A 128 7.71 13.49 36.99
N ASP A 129 8.43 12.41 37.28
CA ASP A 129 9.09 12.20 38.56
C ASP A 129 10.24 13.21 38.77
N ALA A 130 10.98 13.55 37.71
CA ALA A 130 12.00 14.59 37.74
C ALA A 130 11.41 15.98 38.02
N MET A 131 10.28 16.34 37.39
CA MET A 131 9.58 17.59 37.64
C MET A 131 9.04 17.67 39.07
N ALA A 132 8.45 16.59 39.58
CA ALA A 132 8.00 16.52 40.97
C ALA A 132 9.16 16.67 41.97
N THR A 133 10.33 16.11 41.65
CA THR A 133 11.55 16.26 42.47
C THR A 133 12.07 17.69 42.48
N GLU A 134 12.08 18.38 41.33
CA GLU A 134 12.45 19.80 41.24
C GLU A 134 11.52 20.66 42.11
N GLN A 135 10.20 20.50 41.96
CA GLN A 135 9.21 21.23 42.75
C GLN A 135 9.36 20.96 44.26
N ARG A 136 9.59 19.70 44.64
CA ARG A 136 9.81 19.31 46.04
C ARG A 136 11.06 19.96 46.61
N LEU A 137 12.16 19.98 45.87
CA LEU A 137 13.41 20.60 46.33
C LEU A 137 13.24 22.09 46.61
N ARG A 138 12.49 22.81 45.77
CA ARG A 138 12.15 24.22 46.04
C ARG A 138 11.33 24.37 47.32
N ALA A 139 10.29 23.55 47.47
CA ALA A 139 9.41 23.57 48.63
C ALA A 139 10.16 23.22 49.93
N GLU A 140 11.12 22.30 49.88
CA GLU A 140 11.99 21.94 51.01
C GLU A 140 12.89 23.11 51.44
N ILE A 141 13.45 23.87 50.48
CA ILE A 141 14.25 25.09 50.78
C ILE A 141 13.39 26.13 51.50
N GLU A 142 12.18 26.38 51.02
CA GLU A 142 11.24 27.33 51.61
C GLU A 142 10.75 26.86 52.99
N ALA A 143 10.42 25.57 53.14
CA ALA A 143 10.00 24.98 54.41
C ALA A 143 11.12 25.02 55.47
N ALA A 144 12.39 24.99 55.06
CA ALA A 144 13.54 25.18 55.94
C ALA A 144 13.78 26.65 56.34
N GLY A 145 12.97 27.59 55.86
CA GLY A 145 13.04 29.02 56.20
C GLY A 145 14.02 29.82 55.34
N TYR A 146 14.58 29.23 54.28
CA TYR A 146 15.42 29.93 53.31
C TYR A 146 14.57 30.48 52.16
N GLN A 147 15.04 31.56 51.54
CA GLN A 147 14.44 32.07 50.31
C GLN A 147 14.97 31.28 49.11
N CYS A 148 14.09 30.56 48.40
CA CYS A 148 14.48 29.80 47.20
C CYS A 148 14.78 30.76 46.03
N THR A 149 16.01 30.76 45.52
CA THR A 149 16.44 31.58 44.36
C THR A 149 16.55 30.78 43.06
N LEU A 150 16.24 29.48 43.09
CA LEU A 150 16.24 28.66 41.88
C LEU A 150 15.10 29.15 40.97
N GLU A 151 15.30 29.19 39.66
CA GLU A 151 14.24 29.54 38.71
C GLU A 151 13.29 28.36 38.53
N PRO A 152 11.96 28.53 38.67
CA PRO A 152 11.03 27.41 38.57
C PRO A 152 10.93 26.94 37.12
N MET A 153 10.97 25.62 36.92
CA MET A 153 10.69 25.02 35.60
C MET A 153 9.18 25.05 35.30
N VAL A 154 8.66 26.23 34.94
CA VAL A 154 7.25 26.41 34.56
C VAL A 154 7.11 26.30 33.06
N ARG A 155 6.54 25.20 32.59
CA ARG A 155 6.04 25.06 31.21
C ARG A 155 4.60 24.55 31.25
N PRO A 156 3.60 25.37 30.88
CA PRO A 156 2.20 24.98 30.90
C PRO A 156 1.93 23.70 30.09
N GLU A 157 2.67 23.46 29.00
CA GLU A 157 2.48 22.27 28.17
C GLU A 157 2.97 20.97 28.84
N LEU A 158 3.85 21.08 29.86
CA LEU A 158 4.42 19.97 30.62
C LEU A 158 3.73 19.78 31.98
N ASN A 159 2.51 20.27 32.14
CA ASN A 159 1.76 20.08 33.37
C ASN A 159 1.10 18.69 33.42
N PHE A 160 1.68 17.78 34.20
CA PHE A 160 1.14 16.42 34.39
C PHE A 160 -0.10 16.35 35.29
N ASP A 161 -0.40 17.41 36.05
CA ASP A 161 -1.58 17.51 36.91
C ASP A 161 -2.80 18.05 36.15
N ASP A 162 -2.58 18.79 35.05
CA ASP A 162 -3.65 19.25 34.16
C ASP A 162 -3.97 18.18 33.10
N PRO A 163 -5.18 17.60 33.12
CA PRO A 163 -5.61 16.61 32.13
C PRO A 163 -5.68 17.16 30.69
N GLN A 164 -5.70 18.48 30.52
CA GLN A 164 -5.79 19.17 29.23
C GLN A 164 -4.44 19.63 28.69
N ALA A 165 -3.39 19.59 29.50
CA ALA A 165 -2.04 19.88 29.03
C ALA A 165 -1.60 18.91 27.94
N THR A 166 -0.75 19.39 27.04
CA THR A 166 -0.27 18.63 25.89
C THR A 166 0.41 17.32 26.31
N VAL A 167 1.25 17.35 27.35
CA VAL A 167 1.94 16.15 27.84
C VAL A 167 0.98 15.09 28.38
N SER A 168 -0.08 15.53 29.07
CA SER A 168 -1.10 14.64 29.66
C SER A 168 -1.98 14.00 28.60
N ARG A 169 -2.36 14.76 27.56
CA ARG A 169 -3.09 14.23 26.39
C ARG A 169 -2.23 13.22 25.63
N PHE A 170 -0.97 13.56 25.34
CA PHE A 170 -0.05 12.65 24.66
C PHE A 170 0.21 11.38 25.46
N ALA A 171 0.41 11.48 26.78
CA ALA A 171 0.57 10.32 27.66
C ALA A 171 -0.66 9.40 27.60
N ARG A 172 -1.86 9.99 27.56
CA ARG A 172 -3.12 9.23 27.41
C ARG A 172 -3.20 8.53 26.06
N ASP A 173 -2.87 9.21 24.97
CA ASP A 173 -2.91 8.63 23.62
C ASP A 173 -1.95 7.45 23.49
N VAL A 174 -0.73 7.57 24.03
CA VAL A 174 0.26 6.47 24.06
C VAL A 174 -0.24 5.31 24.93
N ALA A 175 -0.80 5.59 26.11
CA ALA A 175 -1.37 4.56 26.98
C ALA A 175 -2.56 3.83 26.32
N THR A 176 -3.45 4.57 25.66
CA THR A 176 -4.57 4.00 24.89
C THR A 176 -4.05 3.14 23.74
N PHE A 177 -3.05 3.60 22.99
CA PHE A 177 -2.42 2.81 21.94
C PHE A 177 -1.87 1.47 22.47
N LEU A 178 -1.14 1.50 23.59
CA LEU A 178 -0.60 0.29 24.21
C LEU A 178 -1.71 -0.64 24.70
N MET A 179 -2.72 -0.10 25.40
CA MET A 179 -3.88 -0.86 25.89
C MET A 179 -4.63 -1.55 24.75
N VAL A 180 -4.88 -0.85 23.64
CA VAL A 180 -5.54 -1.43 22.45
C VAL A 180 -4.71 -2.57 21.86
N ASN A 181 -3.38 -2.43 21.80
CA ASN A 181 -2.52 -3.50 21.29
C ASN A 181 -2.46 -4.71 22.22
N GLU A 182 -2.46 -4.49 23.53
CA GLU A 182 -2.54 -5.56 24.53
C GLU A 182 -3.88 -6.29 24.44
N LEU A 183 -5.00 -5.57 24.37
CA LEU A 183 -6.34 -6.12 24.18
C LEU A 183 -6.44 -6.93 22.88
N ALA A 184 -5.89 -6.42 21.77
CA ALA A 184 -5.90 -7.12 20.49
C ALA A 184 -5.07 -8.41 20.51
N ALA A 185 -4.07 -8.51 21.39
CA ALA A 185 -3.25 -9.71 21.57
C ALA A 185 -3.82 -10.67 22.64
N ALA A 186 -4.78 -10.22 23.47
CA ALA A 186 -5.33 -10.99 24.56
C ALA A 186 -6.28 -12.10 24.05
N LYS A 187 -6.13 -13.32 24.59
CA LYS A 187 -7.06 -14.43 24.31
C LYS A 187 -8.42 -14.25 24.99
N SER A 188 -8.45 -13.54 26.11
CA SER A 188 -9.65 -13.22 26.86
C SER A 188 -9.44 -11.93 27.63
N VAL A 189 -10.54 -11.20 27.88
CA VAL A 189 -10.56 -9.94 28.63
C VAL A 189 -11.54 -10.10 29.78
N ASN A 190 -11.09 -9.82 31.00
CA ASN A 190 -11.94 -9.86 32.19
C ASN A 190 -12.41 -8.44 32.51
N VAL A 191 -13.70 -8.17 32.33
CA VAL A 191 -14.29 -6.86 32.61
C VAL A 191 -15.05 -6.92 33.92
N ARG A 192 -14.62 -6.13 34.90
CA ARG A 192 -15.34 -5.96 36.17
C ARG A 192 -16.08 -4.63 36.16
N LEU A 193 -17.41 -4.71 36.24
CA LEU A 193 -18.29 -3.57 36.38
C LEU A 193 -18.59 -3.35 37.87
N LEU A 194 -18.24 -2.16 38.37
CA LEU A 194 -18.65 -1.69 39.69
C LEU A 194 -19.89 -0.82 39.50
N CYS A 195 -21.04 -1.31 39.94
CA CYS A 195 -22.30 -0.57 39.94
C CYS A 195 -22.68 -0.21 41.37
N THR A 196 -22.84 1.08 41.65
CA THR A 196 -23.42 1.56 42.91
C THR A 196 -24.93 1.61 42.75
N VAL A 197 -25.66 0.79 43.50
CA VAL A 197 -27.13 0.80 43.51
C VAL A 197 -27.61 1.58 44.73
N ASN A 198 -28.23 2.74 44.49
CA ASN A 198 -28.97 3.45 45.54
C ASN A 198 -30.37 2.83 45.64
N LEU A 199 -30.62 2.08 46.71
CA LEU A 199 -31.95 1.61 47.05
C LEU A 199 -32.75 2.79 47.62
N PHE A 200 -33.74 3.28 46.89
CA PHE A 200 -34.77 4.13 47.47
C PHE A 200 -35.63 3.26 48.38
N SER A 201 -35.53 3.45 49.70
CA SER A 201 -36.47 2.85 50.63
C SER A 201 -37.80 3.60 50.51
N ASP A 202 -38.84 2.93 50.01
CA ASP A 202 -40.23 3.39 50.19
C ASP A 202 -40.50 3.46 51.70
N GLN A 203 -40.54 4.68 52.23
CA GLN A 203 -41.21 4.94 53.51
C GLN A 203 -42.69 5.15 53.19
N ALA A 204 -43.49 4.13 53.47
CA ALA A 204 -44.93 4.20 53.64
C ALA A 204 -45.27 3.88 55.10
#